data_AF-A0A951LJ18-F1
#
_entry.id   AF-A0A951LJ18-F1
#
_cell.length_a   1.000
_cell.length_b   1.000
_cell.length_c   1.000
_cell.angle_alpha   90.00
_cell.angle_beta   90.00
_cell.angle_gamma   90.00
#
_symmetry.space_group_name_H-M   'P 1'
#
loop_
_entity.id
_entity.type
_entity.pdbx_description
1 polymer ?
#
loop_
_entity_poly.entity_id
_entity_poly.type
_entity_poly.pdbx_seq_one_letter_code
_entity_poly.pdbx_strand_id
1 'polypeptide(L)'
;MPTFTTAPLMPPQAQLVDFAGNTHLVGDATRFTGAGRVRLTAGILQTAGNAQIGTPTAPGNFEIAGGGLNPGSNSGGQGITPTGSLVCSSGSTLYLTGGNIGGPINVQAGGTANWTGGELDGIWNIAASGAILNIGGTGTRTIQAYGLANYGNQNLPGVLNNAGTTIWSGTCNIDIQNRDTGTGTRGAINNSGTFIAQNDQTFTGGGTFTNTGTLRKQGSNGVTNFGETYLSAVSLNNSGTLDIQSGILSLNAINHNLRSGVVFSGAGRTRLNSGSFNAVGNFSFANGGTFELAGGNLSAPGGSTAVAPATFGDSGTFLWTGGEIDAVVNIGSATSLSMSSTADKTLNGYGQGNYGNVNQPGILNNAGTATWTGASNIVGQNGGNFGALFNNQIGGVFNAQSGAGFNANFSNAGIVNIGSASSLTVPGVFKLGVTLCRPPGEPLT
;
A
#
# COMPACT_ATOMS: atom_id res chain seq x y z
N MET A 1 -8.53 -34.52 27.30
CA MET A 1 -7.58 -33.79 26.42
C MET A 1 -6.19 -34.34 26.67
N PRO A 2 -5.47 -34.82 25.65
CA PRO A 2 -4.04 -35.12 25.80
C PRO A 2 -3.32 -33.83 26.21
N THR A 3 -2.54 -33.89 27.29
CA THR A 3 -1.81 -32.74 27.84
C THR A 3 -0.33 -33.05 27.79
N PHE A 4 0.44 -32.23 27.08
CA PHE A 4 1.90 -32.33 27.07
C PHE A 4 2.47 -31.34 28.08
N THR A 5 2.98 -31.86 29.18
CA THR A 5 3.54 -31.07 30.28
C THR A 5 5.05 -30.90 30.06
N THR A 6 5.44 -29.71 29.57
CA THR A 6 6.77 -29.06 29.66
C THR A 6 8.01 -29.74 29.06
N ALA A 7 7.99 -31.02 28.70
CA ALA A 7 9.13 -31.67 28.05
C ALA A 7 9.29 -31.18 26.59
N PRO A 8 10.52 -30.89 26.13
CA PRO A 8 10.76 -30.49 24.76
C PRO A 8 10.42 -31.64 23.79
N LEU A 9 9.63 -31.32 22.76
CA LEU A 9 9.36 -32.25 21.66
C LEU A 9 10.50 -32.13 20.65
N MET A 10 11.33 -33.17 20.57
CA MET A 10 12.59 -33.22 19.82
C MET A 10 12.60 -34.34 18.78
N PRO A 11 11.83 -34.24 17.68
CA PRO A 11 11.96 -35.20 16.60
C PRO A 11 13.38 -35.15 15.99
N PRO A 12 14.06 -36.32 15.84
CA PRO A 12 15.29 -36.44 15.07
C PRO A 12 15.10 -36.03 13.59
N GLN A 13 16.22 -35.84 12.87
CA GLN A 13 16.20 -35.52 11.45
C GLN A 13 15.32 -36.51 10.66
N ALA A 14 14.49 -35.99 9.75
CA ALA A 14 13.52 -36.75 8.96
C ALA A 14 12.39 -37.47 9.75
N GLN A 15 12.23 -37.20 11.05
CA GLN A 15 11.06 -37.65 11.82
C GLN A 15 9.98 -36.57 11.94
N LEU A 16 8.74 -37.04 12.09
CA LEU A 16 7.53 -36.24 12.15
C LEU A 16 6.76 -36.54 13.44
N VAL A 17 6.38 -35.50 14.18
CA VAL A 17 5.39 -35.59 15.28
C VAL A 17 4.12 -34.90 14.81
N ASP A 18 3.05 -35.67 14.63
CA ASP A 18 1.77 -35.17 14.13
C ASP A 18 0.73 -35.02 15.26
N PHE A 19 0.20 -33.81 15.41
CA PHE A 19 -1.06 -33.55 16.09
C PHE A 19 -2.18 -33.68 15.06
N ALA A 20 -3.11 -34.62 15.30
CA ALA A 20 -4.27 -34.86 14.46
C ALA A 20 -5.53 -35.06 15.32
N GLY A 21 -6.71 -34.88 14.71
CA GLY A 21 -8.00 -35.21 15.31
C GLY A 21 -8.57 -34.15 16.26
N ASN A 22 -8.54 -34.40 17.57
CA ASN A 22 -9.22 -33.57 18.59
C ASN A 22 -8.39 -32.35 19.02
N THR A 23 -8.83 -31.63 20.05
CA THR A 23 -8.05 -30.58 20.71
C THR A 23 -6.90 -31.15 21.55
N HIS A 24 -5.70 -30.63 21.35
CA HIS A 24 -4.47 -30.91 22.08
C HIS A 24 -4.07 -29.68 22.89
N LEU A 25 -3.68 -29.89 24.15
CA LEU A 25 -3.17 -28.83 25.01
C LEU A 25 -1.67 -29.01 25.20
N VAL A 26 -0.90 -27.99 24.88
CA VAL A 26 0.53 -27.90 25.24
C VAL A 26 0.69 -26.89 26.37
N GLY A 27 1.48 -27.29 27.38
CA GLY A 27 1.75 -26.44 28.53
C GLY A 27 2.52 -25.16 28.18
N ASP A 28 2.53 -24.22 29.12
CA ASP A 28 3.39 -23.04 29.02
C ASP A 28 4.88 -23.44 28.90
N ALA A 29 5.66 -22.64 28.20
CA ALA A 29 7.06 -22.83 27.86
C ALA A 29 7.40 -24.12 27.09
N THR A 30 6.41 -24.80 26.48
CA THR A 30 6.66 -25.97 25.62
C THR A 30 7.59 -25.59 24.46
N ARG A 31 8.60 -26.42 24.18
CA ARG A 31 9.58 -26.18 23.11
C ARG A 31 9.52 -27.27 22.04
N PHE A 32 9.33 -26.86 20.79
CA PHE A 32 9.43 -27.72 19.61
C PHE A 32 10.82 -27.54 19.01
N THR A 33 11.75 -28.43 19.32
CA THR A 33 13.18 -28.30 18.97
C THR A 33 13.62 -29.49 18.11
N GLY A 34 14.83 -29.46 17.55
CA GLY A 34 15.38 -30.59 16.78
C GLY A 34 15.17 -30.47 15.27
N ALA A 35 15.93 -31.25 14.52
CA ALA A 35 16.02 -31.17 13.06
C ALA A 35 14.79 -31.76 12.34
N GLY A 36 13.97 -32.56 13.04
CA GLY A 36 12.71 -33.07 12.51
C GLY A 36 11.62 -32.00 12.43
N ARG A 37 10.39 -32.43 12.20
CA ARG A 37 9.22 -31.54 12.07
C ARG A 37 8.13 -31.92 13.06
N VAL A 38 7.59 -30.93 13.75
CA VAL A 38 6.32 -31.06 14.47
C VAL A 38 5.23 -30.47 13.59
N ARG A 39 4.08 -31.13 13.47
CA ARG A 39 3.03 -30.72 12.54
C ARG A 39 1.64 -30.85 13.17
N LEU A 40 0.77 -29.88 12.88
CA LEU A 40 -0.67 -29.95 13.10
C LEU A 40 -1.37 -30.23 11.77
N THR A 41 -2.08 -31.34 11.65
CA THR A 41 -2.80 -31.73 10.42
C THR A 41 -4.31 -31.55 10.53
N ALA A 42 -4.87 -31.68 11.73
CA ALA A 42 -6.29 -31.52 12.02
C ALA A 42 -6.50 -31.26 13.52
N GLY A 43 -7.69 -30.80 13.89
CA GLY A 43 -8.04 -30.50 15.28
C GLY A 43 -7.61 -29.11 15.71
N ILE A 44 -7.44 -28.92 17.02
CA ILE A 44 -7.00 -27.65 17.60
C ILE A 44 -5.74 -27.90 18.43
N LEU A 45 -4.68 -27.12 18.22
CA LEU A 45 -3.56 -27.06 19.17
C LEU A 45 -3.67 -25.78 19.99
N GLN A 46 -3.84 -25.93 21.30
CA GLN A 46 -3.97 -24.83 22.25
C GLN A 46 -2.72 -24.75 23.11
N THR A 47 -2.19 -23.54 23.32
CA THR A 47 -1.09 -23.31 24.24
C THR A 47 -1.61 -22.67 25.53
N ALA A 48 -1.31 -23.23 26.70
CA ALA A 48 -1.69 -22.67 27.99
C ALA A 48 -0.93 -21.37 28.35
N GLY A 49 0.02 -20.95 27.50
CA GLY A 49 0.91 -19.81 27.66
C GLY A 49 1.79 -19.65 26.42
N ASN A 50 3.06 -19.28 26.59
CA ASN A 50 3.99 -19.14 25.47
C ASN A 50 4.57 -20.51 25.07
N ALA A 51 4.43 -20.88 23.80
CA ALA A 51 5.16 -22.02 23.23
C ALA A 51 6.28 -21.51 22.31
N GLN A 52 7.37 -22.28 22.18
CA GLN A 52 8.54 -21.90 21.40
C GLN A 52 8.84 -22.91 20.29
N ILE A 53 9.05 -22.43 19.07
CA ILE A 53 9.66 -23.20 17.99
C ILE A 53 11.16 -22.95 18.07
N GLY A 54 11.86 -23.98 18.52
CA GLY A 54 13.29 -23.97 18.80
C GLY A 54 13.69 -23.05 19.95
N THR A 55 15.01 -22.94 20.11
CA THR A 55 15.71 -21.93 20.91
C THR A 55 16.90 -21.43 20.09
N PRO A 56 17.54 -20.30 20.47
CA PRO A 56 18.70 -19.79 19.73
C PRO A 56 19.85 -20.80 19.55
N THR A 57 19.97 -21.80 20.42
CA THR A 57 21.00 -22.85 20.37
C THR A 57 20.49 -24.21 19.91
N ALA A 58 19.17 -24.36 19.72
CA ALA A 58 18.55 -25.60 19.26
C ALA A 58 17.33 -25.26 18.38
N PRO A 59 17.55 -24.96 17.08
CA PRO A 59 16.48 -24.64 16.15
C PRO A 59 15.41 -25.74 16.07
N GLY A 60 14.20 -25.37 15.65
CA GLY A 60 13.10 -26.31 15.44
C GLY A 60 12.26 -25.96 14.22
N ASN A 61 11.47 -26.95 13.76
CA ASN A 61 10.54 -26.79 12.64
C ASN A 61 9.12 -27.14 13.10
N PHE A 62 8.19 -26.22 12.90
CA PHE A 62 6.78 -26.42 13.22
C PHE A 62 5.90 -26.12 12.00
N GLU A 63 4.98 -27.01 11.66
CA GLU A 63 4.08 -26.88 10.53
C GLU A 63 2.61 -26.91 10.95
N ILE A 64 1.82 -26.02 10.38
CA ILE A 64 0.36 -26.00 10.47
C ILE A 64 -0.13 -26.31 9.06
N ALA A 65 -0.47 -27.57 8.84
CA ALA A 65 -0.97 -28.10 7.58
C ALA A 65 -2.50 -28.14 7.52
N GLY A 66 -3.14 -28.11 8.69
CA GLY A 66 -4.59 -28.07 8.85
C GLY A 66 -4.98 -27.82 10.30
N GLY A 67 -6.28 -27.79 10.59
CA GLY A 67 -6.78 -27.49 11.94
C GLY A 67 -6.64 -26.03 12.35
N GLY A 68 -6.76 -25.77 13.65
CA GLY A 68 -6.62 -24.44 14.26
C GLY A 68 -5.49 -24.40 15.30
N LEU A 69 -4.56 -23.47 15.17
CA LEU A 69 -3.63 -23.13 16.25
C LEU A 69 -4.22 -21.97 17.05
N ASN A 70 -4.35 -22.12 18.36
CA ASN A 70 -4.83 -21.05 19.25
C ASN A 70 -3.83 -20.80 20.39
N PRO A 71 -2.78 -19.99 20.15
CA PRO A 71 -1.81 -19.66 21.17
C PRO A 71 -2.43 -18.78 22.26
N GLY A 72 -2.22 -19.15 23.52
CA GLY A 72 -2.60 -18.35 24.68
C GLY A 72 -4.10 -18.31 24.96
N SER A 73 -4.90 -19.18 24.34
CA SER A 73 -6.32 -19.31 24.65
C SER A 73 -6.50 -20.25 25.83
N ASN A 74 -7.24 -19.80 26.85
CA ASN A 74 -7.80 -20.69 27.86
C ASN A 74 -9.05 -21.35 27.27
N SER A 75 -9.11 -22.67 27.35
CA SER A 75 -10.26 -23.47 26.97
C SER A 75 -11.55 -22.94 27.60
N GLY A 76 -12.43 -22.37 26.78
CA GLY A 76 -13.83 -22.09 27.12
C GLY A 76 -14.20 -20.62 27.15
N GLY A 77 -14.72 -20.11 26.04
CA GLY A 77 -15.57 -18.92 26.03
C GLY A 77 -15.02 -17.72 25.25
N GLN A 78 -15.97 -17.06 24.60
CA GLN A 78 -15.87 -15.80 23.88
C GLN A 78 -15.11 -14.73 24.71
N GLY A 79 -14.11 -14.06 24.14
CA GLY A 79 -13.59 -12.79 24.67
C GLY A 79 -12.37 -12.83 25.60
N ILE A 80 -11.47 -13.80 25.49
CA ILE A 80 -10.24 -13.84 26.30
C ILE A 80 -9.08 -13.17 25.56
N THR A 81 -8.40 -12.22 26.20
CA THR A 81 -7.12 -11.68 25.75
C THR A 81 -6.09 -12.82 25.75
N PRO A 82 -5.44 -13.16 24.62
CA PRO A 82 -4.46 -14.25 24.60
C PRO A 82 -3.36 -14.00 25.64
N THR A 83 -3.19 -14.90 26.62
CA THR A 83 -2.16 -14.78 27.66
C THR A 83 -0.82 -15.39 27.23
N GLY A 84 -0.72 -15.82 25.97
CA GLY A 84 0.42 -16.52 25.42
C GLY A 84 0.52 -16.40 23.90
N SER A 85 1.68 -16.78 23.36
CA SER A 85 2.01 -16.70 21.94
C SER A 85 2.81 -17.91 21.47
N LEU A 86 2.81 -18.16 20.17
CA LEU A 86 3.80 -19.06 19.57
C LEU A 86 5.01 -18.24 19.11
N VAL A 87 6.18 -18.54 19.65
CA VAL A 87 7.42 -17.80 19.41
C VAL A 87 8.32 -18.62 18.49
N CYS A 88 8.66 -18.10 17.31
CA CYS A 88 9.64 -18.69 16.41
C CYS A 88 11.01 -18.08 16.68
N SER A 89 11.92 -18.85 17.29
CA SER A 89 13.26 -18.38 17.67
C SER A 89 14.23 -18.31 16.49
N SER A 90 15.39 -17.69 16.71
CA SER A 90 16.48 -17.62 15.73
C SER A 90 16.85 -18.99 15.16
N GLY A 91 16.96 -19.09 13.84
CA GLY A 91 17.28 -20.32 13.13
C GLY A 91 16.11 -21.30 12.99
N SER A 92 15.00 -21.09 13.70
CA SER A 92 13.81 -21.93 13.60
C SER A 92 12.93 -21.52 12.42
N THR A 93 12.07 -22.45 12.00
CA THR A 93 11.11 -22.21 10.92
C THR A 93 9.67 -22.60 11.31
N LEU A 94 8.76 -21.66 11.13
CA LEU A 94 7.31 -21.91 11.12
C LEU A 94 6.83 -22.10 9.67
N TYR A 95 5.99 -23.09 9.43
CA TYR A 95 5.31 -23.31 8.16
C TYR A 95 3.80 -23.22 8.38
N LEU A 96 3.13 -22.31 7.67
CA LEU A 96 1.68 -22.29 7.52
C LEU A 96 1.35 -22.74 6.11
N THR A 97 1.04 -24.03 5.96
CA THR A 97 0.73 -24.68 4.67
C THR A 97 -0.77 -24.93 4.50
N GLY A 98 -1.55 -24.84 5.59
CA GLY A 98 -3.01 -24.93 5.62
C GLY A 98 -3.55 -24.57 7.01
N GLY A 99 -4.86 -24.75 7.24
CA GLY A 99 -5.45 -24.47 8.56
C GLY A 99 -5.54 -22.98 8.91
N ASN A 100 -5.78 -22.69 10.18
CA ASN A 100 -6.05 -21.35 10.72
C ASN A 100 -5.18 -21.08 11.94
N ILE A 101 -4.76 -19.83 12.11
CA ILE A 101 -4.04 -19.41 13.33
C ILE A 101 -4.80 -18.30 14.02
N GLY A 102 -5.43 -18.67 15.14
CA GLY A 102 -6.33 -17.90 15.99
C GLY A 102 -5.68 -17.05 17.08
N GLY A 103 -4.36 -16.83 17.08
CA GLY A 103 -3.72 -16.08 18.17
C GLY A 103 -2.27 -15.69 17.89
N PRO A 104 -1.60 -15.01 18.83
CA PRO A 104 -0.37 -14.28 18.54
C PRO A 104 0.79 -15.19 18.11
N ILE A 105 1.45 -14.84 17.01
CA ILE A 105 2.73 -15.40 16.58
C ILE A 105 3.79 -14.34 16.62
N ASN A 106 4.95 -14.68 17.18
CA ASN A 106 6.12 -13.82 17.26
C ASN A 106 7.29 -14.50 16.54
N VAL A 107 7.60 -14.08 15.33
CA VAL A 107 8.83 -14.49 14.62
C VAL A 107 9.96 -13.57 15.06
N GLN A 108 10.86 -14.10 15.89
CA GLN A 108 11.96 -13.33 16.47
C GLN A 108 13.09 -13.11 15.46
N ALA A 109 14.06 -12.26 15.83
CA ALA A 109 15.27 -12.02 15.05
C ALA A 109 15.92 -13.34 14.61
N GLY A 110 16.20 -13.46 13.31
CA GLY A 110 16.76 -14.67 12.68
C GLY A 110 15.79 -15.85 12.54
N GLY A 111 14.54 -15.74 12.98
CA GLY A 111 13.49 -16.74 12.76
C GLY A 111 12.84 -16.59 11.38
N THR A 112 12.28 -17.68 10.85
CA THR A 112 11.61 -17.68 9.54
C THR A 112 10.18 -18.20 9.65
N ALA A 113 9.23 -17.54 8.99
CA ALA A 113 7.90 -18.07 8.75
C ALA A 113 7.64 -18.21 7.25
N ASN A 114 7.02 -19.31 6.83
CA ASN A 114 6.61 -19.56 5.45
C ASN A 114 5.09 -19.72 5.41
N TRP A 115 4.40 -18.79 4.74
CA TRP A 115 2.96 -18.80 4.56
C TRP A 115 2.60 -19.18 3.11
N THR A 116 2.27 -20.45 2.91
CA THR A 116 1.97 -21.02 1.59
C THR A 116 0.56 -21.60 1.45
N GLY A 117 -0.25 -21.51 2.50
CA GLY A 117 -1.67 -21.87 2.50
C GLY A 117 -2.32 -21.47 3.82
N GLY A 118 -3.60 -21.80 4.03
CA GLY A 118 -4.31 -21.43 5.26
C GLY A 118 -4.55 -19.93 5.43
N GLU A 119 -5.09 -19.55 6.58
CA GLU A 119 -5.55 -18.20 6.87
C GLU A 119 -4.93 -17.64 8.17
N LEU A 120 -4.69 -16.33 8.16
CA LEU A 120 -4.21 -15.59 9.32
C LEU A 120 -5.41 -14.99 10.06
N ASP A 121 -5.63 -15.47 11.30
CA ASP A 121 -6.73 -15.09 12.18
C ASP A 121 -6.19 -14.62 13.55
N GLY A 122 -5.49 -13.49 13.58
CA GLY A 122 -4.85 -12.98 14.79
C GLY A 122 -3.63 -12.14 14.48
N ILE A 123 -2.76 -11.94 15.46
CA ILE A 123 -1.62 -11.02 15.32
C ILE A 123 -0.35 -11.80 14.99
N TRP A 124 0.30 -11.48 13.86
CA TRP A 124 1.63 -11.95 13.54
C TRP A 124 2.62 -10.80 13.64
N ASN A 125 3.66 -10.99 14.44
CA ASN A 125 4.75 -10.04 14.60
C ASN A 125 6.02 -10.61 13.99
N ILE A 126 6.52 -9.97 12.93
CA ILE A 126 7.80 -10.28 12.30
C ILE A 126 8.81 -9.27 12.83
N ALA A 127 9.71 -9.71 13.70
CA ALA A 127 10.67 -8.83 14.37
C ALA A 127 11.69 -8.23 13.39
N ALA A 128 12.29 -7.10 13.78
CA ALA A 128 13.45 -6.58 13.07
C ALA A 128 14.67 -7.54 13.18
N SER A 129 15.79 -7.16 12.58
CA SER A 129 17.07 -7.87 12.71
C SER A 129 17.04 -9.30 12.17
N GLY A 130 16.57 -9.46 10.94
CA GLY A 130 16.70 -10.71 10.17
C GLY A 130 15.57 -11.72 10.35
N ALA A 131 14.47 -11.37 11.02
CA ALA A 131 13.27 -12.20 10.92
C ALA A 131 12.66 -12.09 9.51
N ILE A 132 12.23 -13.23 8.96
CA ILE A 132 11.72 -13.33 7.59
C ILE A 132 10.33 -13.94 7.57
N LEU A 133 9.42 -13.34 6.81
CA LEU A 133 8.15 -13.95 6.41
C LEU A 133 8.14 -14.15 4.89
N ASN A 134 8.12 -15.39 4.44
CA ASN A 134 7.92 -15.72 3.03
C ASN A 134 6.43 -16.00 2.80
N ILE A 135 5.79 -15.24 1.92
CA ILE A 135 4.42 -15.48 1.47
C ILE A 135 4.51 -16.05 0.05
N GLY A 136 3.87 -17.19 -0.19
CA GLY A 136 3.84 -17.77 -1.53
C GLY A 136 2.82 -18.87 -1.74
N GLY A 137 3.03 -19.74 -2.72
CA GLY A 137 2.09 -20.78 -3.14
C GLY A 137 1.01 -20.29 -4.11
N THR A 138 0.00 -21.13 -4.36
CA THR A 138 -1.15 -20.83 -5.22
C THR A 138 -2.39 -20.51 -4.39
N GLY A 139 -3.38 -19.83 -5.00
CA GLY A 139 -4.61 -19.42 -4.32
C GLY A 139 -4.43 -18.24 -3.36
N THR A 140 -5.51 -17.66 -2.85
CA THR A 140 -5.48 -16.45 -2.03
C THR A 140 -4.88 -16.68 -0.63
N ARG A 141 -4.21 -15.67 -0.09
CA ARG A 141 -3.74 -15.62 1.31
C ARG A 141 -4.60 -14.64 2.09
N THR A 142 -5.41 -15.17 3.00
CA THR A 142 -6.41 -14.38 3.72
C THR A 142 -5.86 -13.88 5.07
N ILE A 143 -5.92 -12.56 5.27
CA ILE A 143 -5.83 -11.91 6.57
C ILE A 143 -7.26 -11.57 6.98
N GLN A 144 -7.82 -12.31 7.94
CA GLN A 144 -9.24 -12.22 8.25
C GLN A 144 -9.61 -10.92 8.98
N ALA A 145 -10.82 -10.43 8.75
CA ALA A 145 -11.37 -9.29 9.50
C ALA A 145 -12.02 -9.72 10.82
N TYR A 146 -12.34 -11.00 10.97
CA TYR A 146 -13.00 -11.55 12.14
C TYR A 146 -12.46 -12.95 12.40
N GLY A 147 -12.20 -13.23 13.67
CA GLY A 147 -12.14 -14.57 14.22
C GLY A 147 -13.13 -15.55 13.63
N LEU A 148 -12.66 -16.67 13.05
CA LEU A 148 -13.57 -17.77 12.77
C LEU A 148 -14.17 -18.29 14.08
N ALA A 149 -15.49 -18.28 14.17
CA ALA A 149 -16.26 -18.79 15.31
C ALA A 149 -15.86 -20.21 15.74
N ASN A 150 -15.32 -20.99 14.80
CA ASN A 150 -14.97 -22.39 14.97
C ASN A 150 -13.69 -22.63 15.80
N TYR A 151 -12.87 -21.60 16.07
CA TYR A 151 -11.57 -21.78 16.76
C TYR A 151 -11.41 -20.97 18.06
N GLY A 152 -12.49 -20.37 18.54
CA GLY A 152 -12.54 -19.72 19.86
C GLY A 152 -11.97 -18.31 19.93
N ASN A 153 -11.58 -17.71 18.80
CA ASN A 153 -11.03 -16.35 18.74
C ASN A 153 -12.01 -15.35 18.10
N GLN A 154 -13.29 -15.35 18.47
CA GLN A 154 -14.21 -14.36 17.88
C GLN A 154 -13.78 -12.94 18.26
N ASN A 155 -13.71 -12.06 17.26
CA ASN A 155 -13.48 -10.61 17.35
C ASN A 155 -12.03 -10.08 17.34
N LEU A 156 -10.99 -10.90 17.18
CA LEU A 156 -9.66 -10.34 16.86
C LEU A 156 -9.47 -10.22 15.33
N PRO A 157 -9.08 -9.04 14.80
CA PRO A 157 -8.67 -8.94 13.40
C PRO A 157 -7.36 -9.67 13.17
N GLY A 158 -7.21 -10.23 11.97
CA GLY A 158 -5.92 -10.57 11.41
C GLY A 158 -5.07 -9.31 11.24
N VAL A 159 -3.91 -9.29 11.89
CA VAL A 159 -2.94 -8.19 11.78
C VAL A 159 -1.56 -8.75 11.54
N LEU A 160 -0.92 -8.33 10.45
CA LEU A 160 0.49 -8.61 10.19
C LEU A 160 1.32 -7.36 10.51
N ASN A 161 2.09 -7.40 11.60
CA ASN A 161 3.07 -6.39 11.95
C ASN A 161 4.45 -6.82 11.45
N ASN A 162 4.94 -6.17 10.39
CA ASN A 162 6.26 -6.45 9.82
C ASN A 162 7.28 -5.36 10.17
N ALA A 163 8.19 -5.67 11.09
CA ALA A 163 9.40 -4.89 11.35
C ALA A 163 10.66 -5.53 10.71
N GLY A 164 10.54 -6.78 10.24
CA GLY A 164 11.60 -7.52 9.55
C GLY A 164 11.49 -7.44 8.04
N THR A 165 11.68 -8.58 7.37
CA THR A 165 11.54 -8.70 5.91
C THR A 165 10.38 -9.63 5.57
N THR A 166 9.40 -9.13 4.84
CA THR A 166 8.36 -9.96 4.22
C THR A 166 8.63 -10.06 2.72
N ILE A 167 8.65 -11.29 2.18
CA ILE A 167 8.85 -11.57 0.76
C ILE A 167 7.59 -12.25 0.23
N TRP A 168 6.82 -11.53 -0.57
CA TRP A 168 5.68 -12.07 -1.29
C TRP A 168 6.12 -12.52 -2.69
N SER A 169 6.29 -13.82 -2.82
CA SER A 169 6.63 -14.51 -4.06
C SER A 169 5.47 -15.42 -4.47
N GLY A 170 5.45 -15.94 -5.70
CA GLY A 170 4.36 -16.80 -6.19
C GLY A 170 3.15 -16.05 -6.77
N THR A 171 2.05 -16.77 -6.98
CA THR A 171 0.88 -16.33 -7.76
C THR A 171 -0.38 -16.21 -6.90
N CYS A 172 -0.21 -16.02 -5.59
CA CYS A 172 -1.30 -15.78 -4.67
C CYS A 172 -1.65 -14.29 -4.59
N ASN A 173 -2.94 -13.95 -4.58
CA ASN A 173 -3.41 -12.66 -4.09
C ASN A 173 -3.34 -12.62 -2.56
N ILE A 174 -3.23 -11.43 -1.97
CA ILE A 174 -3.36 -11.23 -0.52
C ILE A 174 -4.71 -10.55 -0.26
N ASP A 175 -5.60 -11.26 0.43
CA ASP A 175 -6.94 -10.77 0.79
C ASP A 175 -6.93 -10.24 2.22
N ILE A 176 -6.82 -8.92 2.35
CA ILE A 176 -6.88 -8.21 3.63
C ILE A 176 -8.34 -7.85 3.87
N GLN A 177 -9.06 -8.73 4.57
CA GLN A 177 -10.49 -8.58 4.66
C GLN A 177 -10.91 -7.35 5.46
N ASN A 178 -11.99 -6.74 5.00
CA ASN A 178 -12.76 -5.76 5.73
C ASN A 178 -14.20 -6.25 5.75
N ARG A 179 -14.65 -6.66 6.92
CA ARG A 179 -16.07 -6.85 7.18
C ARG A 179 -16.46 -5.82 8.21
N ASP A 180 -16.79 -4.62 7.74
CA ASP A 180 -17.44 -3.64 8.57
C ASP A 180 -18.85 -4.14 8.92
N THR A 181 -18.94 -4.90 10.01
CA THR A 181 -20.20 -5.35 10.62
C THR A 181 -20.72 -4.33 11.64
N GLY A 182 -20.24 -3.08 11.59
CA GLY A 182 -20.50 -2.06 12.61
C GLY A 182 -19.59 -2.15 13.84
N THR A 183 -18.63 -3.09 13.84
CA THR A 183 -17.64 -3.28 14.93
C THR A 183 -16.29 -2.62 14.64
N GLY A 184 -16.07 -2.10 13.43
CA GLY A 184 -14.82 -1.44 13.03
C GLY A 184 -13.61 -2.37 12.85
N THR A 185 -13.80 -3.69 12.95
CA THR A 185 -12.73 -4.67 12.86
C THR A 185 -12.32 -4.93 11.42
N ARG A 186 -11.06 -4.67 11.09
CA ARG A 186 -10.52 -4.79 9.72
C ARG A 186 -9.17 -5.48 9.77
N GLY A 187 -8.92 -6.35 8.80
CA GLY A 187 -7.61 -6.90 8.56
C GLY A 187 -6.60 -5.79 8.25
N ALA A 188 -5.36 -5.98 8.68
CA ALA A 188 -4.32 -4.97 8.49
C ALA A 188 -2.94 -5.59 8.23
N ILE A 189 -2.17 -4.91 7.38
CA ILE A 189 -0.71 -5.05 7.30
C ILE A 189 -0.09 -3.74 7.79
N ASN A 190 0.76 -3.82 8.81
CA ASN A 190 1.56 -2.70 9.33
C ASN A 190 3.03 -2.98 9.03
N ASN A 191 3.57 -2.32 8.02
CA ASN A 191 4.96 -2.48 7.59
C ASN A 191 5.84 -1.32 8.07
N SER A 192 6.68 -1.59 9.07
CA SER A 192 7.78 -0.71 9.50
C SER A 192 9.16 -1.21 9.04
N GLY A 193 9.25 -2.46 8.57
CA GLY A 193 10.43 -3.06 7.95
C GLY A 193 10.39 -2.97 6.43
N THR A 194 10.76 -4.07 5.76
CA THR A 194 10.70 -4.17 4.29
C THR A 194 9.65 -5.21 3.88
N PHE A 195 8.69 -4.79 3.05
CA PHE A 195 7.75 -5.69 2.38
C PHE A 195 8.10 -5.72 0.89
N ILE A 196 8.42 -6.90 0.35
CA ILE A 196 8.88 -7.08 -1.03
C ILE A 196 7.83 -7.87 -1.81
N ALA A 197 7.17 -7.21 -2.77
CA ALA A 197 6.36 -7.86 -3.79
C ALA A 197 7.25 -8.29 -4.96
N GLN A 198 7.32 -9.60 -5.22
CA GLN A 198 8.10 -10.19 -6.32
C GLN A 198 7.22 -10.72 -7.48
N ASN A 199 5.95 -10.32 -7.49
CA ASN A 199 4.93 -10.84 -8.39
C ASN A 199 4.01 -9.74 -8.90
N ASP A 200 3.11 -10.08 -9.81
CA ASP A 200 2.13 -9.17 -10.43
C ASP A 200 0.72 -9.50 -9.92
N GLN A 201 0.57 -9.57 -8.60
CA GLN A 201 -0.67 -9.96 -7.93
C GLN A 201 -1.33 -8.78 -7.21
N THR A 202 -2.52 -9.01 -6.66
CA THR A 202 -3.39 -7.96 -6.12
C THR A 202 -3.54 -8.10 -4.60
N PHE A 203 -3.48 -6.97 -3.88
CA PHE A 203 -4.03 -6.81 -2.54
C PHE A 203 -5.53 -6.54 -2.62
N THR A 204 -6.36 -7.39 -1.99
CA THR A 204 -7.83 -7.32 -2.03
C THR A 204 -8.44 -7.29 -0.62
N GLY A 205 -9.77 -7.36 -0.54
CA GLY A 205 -10.51 -7.59 0.70
C GLY A 205 -11.03 -6.34 1.39
N GLY A 206 -10.60 -5.16 0.96
CA GLY A 206 -11.10 -3.91 1.50
C GLY A 206 -10.45 -3.45 2.79
N GLY A 207 -9.40 -4.11 3.29
CA GLY A 207 -8.68 -3.80 4.54
C GLY A 207 -7.69 -2.64 4.42
N THR A 208 -6.64 -2.66 5.26
CA THR A 208 -5.61 -1.60 5.27
C THR A 208 -4.19 -2.13 5.11
N PHE A 209 -3.38 -1.37 4.39
CA PHE A 209 -1.93 -1.52 4.37
C PHE A 209 -1.31 -0.21 4.84
N THR A 210 -0.64 -0.23 5.99
CA THR A 210 0.10 0.92 6.51
C THR A 210 1.59 0.70 6.30
N ASN A 211 2.25 1.61 5.60
CA ASN A 211 3.70 1.54 5.34
C ASN A 211 4.42 2.74 5.98
N THR A 212 5.24 2.48 6.99
CA THR A 212 6.20 3.44 7.55
C THR A 212 7.65 3.07 7.23
N GLY A 213 7.90 1.83 6.81
CA GLY A 213 9.18 1.35 6.31
C GLY A 213 9.29 1.43 4.79
N THR A 214 9.70 0.33 4.15
CA THR A 214 9.82 0.21 2.69
C THR A 214 8.81 -0.80 2.14
N LEU A 215 7.95 -0.36 1.22
CA LEU A 215 7.22 -1.24 0.32
C LEU A 215 7.96 -1.28 -1.02
N ARG A 216 8.50 -2.45 -1.35
CA ARG A 216 9.31 -2.67 -2.55
C ARG A 216 8.57 -3.56 -3.55
N LYS A 217 8.63 -3.20 -4.82
CA LYS A 217 8.32 -4.11 -5.93
C LYS A 217 9.58 -4.40 -6.73
N GLN A 218 9.84 -5.67 -7.01
CA GLN A 218 11.00 -6.12 -7.79
C GLN A 218 10.68 -7.45 -8.50
N GLY A 219 11.60 -7.94 -9.34
CA GLY A 219 11.54 -9.32 -9.89
C GLY A 219 10.55 -9.54 -11.03
N SER A 220 9.56 -8.66 -11.21
CA SER A 220 8.64 -8.68 -12.35
C SER A 220 8.40 -7.30 -12.94
N ASN A 221 8.09 -7.25 -14.24
CA ASN A 221 7.82 -6.00 -14.98
C ASN A 221 6.32 -5.67 -15.08
N GLY A 222 5.43 -6.54 -14.59
CA GLY A 222 3.99 -6.30 -14.61
C GLY A 222 3.52 -5.40 -13.47
N VAL A 223 2.26 -5.57 -13.10
CA VAL A 223 1.55 -4.68 -12.17
C VAL A 223 1.21 -5.42 -10.87
N THR A 224 1.62 -4.86 -9.74
CA THR A 224 1.05 -5.22 -8.43
C THR A 224 -0.04 -4.21 -8.10
N ASN A 225 -1.24 -4.67 -7.78
CA ASN A 225 -2.40 -3.80 -7.59
C ASN A 225 -2.79 -3.66 -6.12
N PHE A 226 -3.17 -2.45 -5.71
CA PHE A 226 -3.98 -2.20 -4.52
C PHE A 226 -5.45 -2.13 -4.93
N GLY A 227 -6.10 -3.29 -4.99
CA GLY A 227 -7.50 -3.42 -5.40
C GLY A 227 -7.73 -3.38 -6.91
N GLU A 228 -8.93 -3.79 -7.29
CA GLU A 228 -9.47 -3.70 -8.65
C GLU A 228 -10.86 -3.05 -8.67
N THR A 229 -11.66 -3.25 -7.62
CA THR A 229 -13.00 -2.68 -7.49
C THR A 229 -13.16 -1.94 -6.16
N TYR A 230 -14.11 -1.02 -6.10
CA TYR A 230 -14.36 -0.20 -4.90
C TYR A 230 -14.60 -1.02 -3.64
N LEU A 231 -15.28 -2.18 -3.75
CA LEU A 231 -15.64 -3.03 -2.61
C LEU A 231 -14.49 -3.88 -2.08
N SER A 232 -13.47 -4.16 -2.91
CA SER A 232 -12.37 -5.04 -2.55
C SER A 232 -11.02 -4.32 -2.46
N ALA A 233 -10.96 -3.03 -2.76
CA ALA A 233 -9.69 -2.31 -2.77
C ALA A 233 -9.13 -2.06 -1.37
N VAL A 234 -7.83 -2.36 -1.22
CA VAL A 234 -7.09 -2.12 0.01
C VAL A 234 -6.63 -0.67 0.05
N SER A 235 -6.91 0.02 1.17
CA SER A 235 -6.42 1.38 1.35
C SER A 235 -4.94 1.35 1.75
N LEU A 236 -4.12 2.02 0.95
CA LEU A 236 -2.70 2.22 1.23
C LEU A 236 -2.53 3.51 2.05
N ASN A 237 -1.94 3.38 3.24
CA ASN A 237 -1.55 4.48 4.12
C ASN A 237 -0.02 4.51 4.22
N ASN A 238 0.64 5.32 3.40
CA ASN A 238 2.09 5.34 3.33
C ASN A 238 2.67 6.64 3.91
N SER A 239 3.68 6.51 4.75
CA SER A 239 4.57 7.59 5.18
C SER A 239 6.05 7.19 5.11
N GLY A 240 6.34 6.09 4.42
CA GLY A 240 7.69 5.58 4.19
C GLY A 240 8.05 5.58 2.70
N THR A 241 8.90 4.63 2.32
CA THR A 241 9.43 4.51 0.94
C THR A 241 8.59 3.55 0.10
N LEU A 242 8.24 3.98 -1.11
CA LEU A 242 7.75 3.13 -2.20
C LEU A 242 8.92 2.89 -3.17
N ASP A 243 9.55 1.73 -3.11
CA ASP A 243 10.73 1.38 -3.91
C ASP A 243 10.34 0.43 -5.05
N ILE A 244 9.99 0.98 -6.20
CA ILE A 244 9.56 0.20 -7.36
C ILE A 244 10.77 -0.01 -8.26
N GLN A 245 11.50 -1.10 -8.05
CA GLN A 245 12.71 -1.39 -8.82
C GLN A 245 12.39 -1.84 -10.26
N SER A 246 11.23 -2.46 -10.45
CA SER A 246 10.72 -2.88 -11.77
C SER A 246 9.19 -2.87 -11.80
N GLY A 247 8.63 -2.71 -13.00
CA GLY A 247 7.17 -2.75 -13.21
C GLY A 247 6.41 -1.58 -12.58
N ILE A 248 5.18 -1.85 -12.16
CA ILE A 248 4.24 -0.84 -11.66
C ILE A 248 3.62 -1.29 -10.33
N LEU A 249 3.57 -0.39 -9.35
CA LEU A 249 2.66 -0.50 -8.21
C LEU A 249 1.44 0.40 -8.49
N SER A 250 0.28 -0.20 -8.74
CA SER A 250 -0.93 0.53 -9.13
C SER A 250 -1.90 0.68 -7.97
N LEU A 251 -2.38 1.90 -7.75
CA LEU A 251 -3.40 2.29 -6.80
C LEU A 251 -4.72 2.50 -7.55
N ASN A 252 -5.79 1.86 -7.09
CA ASN A 252 -7.05 1.76 -7.81
C ASN A 252 -8.27 1.97 -6.90
N ALA A 253 -9.37 2.42 -7.52
CA ALA A 253 -10.76 2.37 -7.09
C ALA A 253 -11.18 3.20 -5.87
N ILE A 254 -10.34 3.37 -4.85
CA ILE A 254 -10.68 4.05 -3.59
C ILE A 254 -9.69 5.14 -3.23
N ASN A 255 -9.88 5.75 -2.06
CA ASN A 255 -8.95 6.72 -1.52
C ASN A 255 -7.71 6.04 -0.90
N HIS A 256 -6.55 6.45 -1.37
CA HIS A 256 -5.24 6.13 -0.80
C HIS A 256 -4.66 7.37 -0.11
N ASN A 257 -3.85 7.15 0.93
CA ASN A 257 -3.23 8.22 1.71
C ASN A 257 -1.70 8.08 1.64
N LEU A 258 -1.04 9.02 0.99
CA LEU A 258 0.41 9.22 1.15
C LEU A 258 0.60 10.48 1.98
N ARG A 259 1.25 10.33 3.12
CA ARG A 259 1.53 11.43 4.05
C ARG A 259 2.80 12.17 3.60
N SER A 260 2.97 13.38 4.12
CA SER A 260 4.24 14.10 3.97
C SER A 260 5.42 13.21 4.40
N GLY A 261 6.50 13.24 3.65
CA GLY A 261 7.73 12.46 3.87
C GLY A 261 7.83 11.17 3.04
N VAL A 262 6.84 10.86 2.20
CA VAL A 262 6.92 9.70 1.31
C VAL A 262 8.03 9.88 0.26
N VAL A 263 8.79 8.79 0.07
CA VAL A 263 9.86 8.71 -0.92
C VAL A 263 9.44 7.75 -2.04
N PHE A 264 9.47 8.21 -3.28
CA PHE A 264 9.34 7.37 -4.47
C PHE A 264 10.74 6.98 -4.97
N SER A 265 11.03 5.69 -5.06
CA SER A 265 12.35 5.17 -5.45
C SER A 265 12.25 4.09 -6.52
N GLY A 266 13.36 3.87 -7.25
CA GLY A 266 13.52 2.78 -8.21
C GLY A 266 13.12 3.14 -9.64
N ALA A 267 13.50 2.29 -10.60
CA ALA A 267 13.32 2.53 -12.03
C ALA A 267 11.89 2.26 -12.57
N GLY A 268 11.08 1.56 -11.79
CA GLY A 268 9.66 1.37 -12.03
C GLY A 268 8.84 2.57 -11.57
N ARG A 269 7.52 2.37 -11.43
CA ARG A 269 6.60 3.50 -11.17
C ARG A 269 5.54 3.17 -10.13
N THR A 270 5.23 4.14 -9.26
CA THR A 270 3.99 4.16 -8.50
C THR A 270 2.93 4.88 -9.33
N ARG A 271 1.78 4.23 -9.57
CA ARG A 271 0.71 4.77 -10.41
C ARG A 271 -0.57 4.96 -9.60
N LEU A 272 -1.16 6.15 -9.67
CA LEU A 272 -2.57 6.36 -9.36
C LEU A 272 -3.39 6.18 -10.63
N ASN A 273 -4.04 5.02 -10.75
CA ASN A 273 -4.78 4.64 -11.94
C ASN A 273 -6.27 5.02 -11.85
N SER A 274 -6.87 4.88 -10.67
CA SER A 274 -8.24 5.33 -10.37
C SER A 274 -8.41 5.56 -8.87
N GLY A 275 -9.59 6.05 -8.45
CA GLY A 275 -9.81 6.48 -7.08
C GLY A 275 -9.19 7.86 -6.80
N SER A 276 -8.94 8.17 -5.53
CA SER A 276 -8.29 9.44 -5.16
C SER A 276 -7.05 9.20 -4.32
N PHE A 277 -6.12 10.14 -4.40
CA PHE A 277 -4.92 10.16 -3.60
C PHE A 277 -4.91 11.48 -2.81
N ASN A 278 -5.03 11.36 -1.49
CA ASN A 278 -4.91 12.49 -0.58
C ASN A 278 -3.43 12.85 -0.40
N ALA A 279 -2.96 13.83 -1.17
CA ALA A 279 -1.56 14.22 -1.20
C ALA A 279 -1.36 15.55 -0.46
N VAL A 280 -0.67 15.50 0.69
CA VAL A 280 -0.38 16.69 1.49
C VAL A 280 1.06 16.69 1.93
N GLY A 281 1.72 17.83 1.74
CA GLY A 281 3.09 18.06 2.17
C GLY A 281 4.12 17.59 1.15
N ASN A 282 5.30 17.22 1.65
CA ASN A 282 6.47 17.00 0.80
C ASN A 282 6.61 15.54 0.40
N PHE A 283 6.90 15.31 -0.88
CA PHE A 283 7.21 14.04 -1.49
C PHE A 283 8.57 14.17 -2.18
N SER A 284 9.42 13.15 -2.06
CA SER A 284 10.74 13.16 -2.69
C SER A 284 10.91 12.00 -3.67
N PHE A 285 11.75 12.22 -4.67
CA PHE A 285 12.24 11.17 -5.55
C PHE A 285 13.67 10.76 -5.16
N ALA A 286 13.93 9.46 -5.20
CA ALA A 286 15.27 8.89 -5.04
C ALA A 286 15.53 7.86 -6.14
N ASN A 287 16.80 7.64 -6.51
CA ASN A 287 17.20 6.54 -7.41
C ASN A 287 16.38 6.44 -8.72
N GLY A 288 15.99 7.57 -9.32
CA GLY A 288 15.18 7.61 -10.55
C GLY A 288 13.68 7.39 -10.34
N GLY A 289 13.20 7.50 -9.11
CA GLY A 289 11.81 7.30 -8.73
C GLY A 289 10.82 8.06 -9.61
N THR A 290 9.67 7.43 -9.84
CA THR A 290 8.61 7.96 -10.69
C THR A 290 7.24 7.78 -10.05
N PHE A 291 6.47 8.86 -10.01
CA PHE A 291 5.05 8.87 -9.66
C PHE A 291 4.23 9.16 -10.91
N GLU A 292 3.16 8.41 -11.14
CA GLU A 292 2.27 8.56 -12.29
C GLU A 292 0.83 8.83 -11.87
N LEU A 293 0.27 9.97 -12.28
CA LEU A 293 -1.16 10.24 -12.28
C LEU A 293 -1.72 9.84 -13.65
N ALA A 294 -2.40 8.69 -13.74
CA ALA A 294 -2.87 8.10 -14.99
C ALA A 294 -4.38 8.27 -15.24
N GLY A 295 -5.19 8.35 -14.19
CA GLY A 295 -6.65 8.43 -14.33
C GLY A 295 -7.42 8.91 -13.10
N GLY A 296 -6.97 8.59 -11.88
CA GLY A 296 -7.62 9.02 -10.64
C GLY A 296 -7.47 10.52 -10.33
N ASN A 297 -7.76 10.86 -9.07
CA ASN A 297 -7.76 12.25 -8.59
C ASN A 297 -6.65 12.48 -7.58
N LEU A 298 -5.81 13.48 -7.80
CA LEU A 298 -4.87 13.97 -6.80
C LEU A 298 -5.55 15.08 -6.00
N SER A 299 -5.97 14.78 -4.77
CA SER A 299 -6.83 15.65 -3.96
C SER A 299 -6.19 16.06 -2.63
N ALA A 300 -6.66 17.18 -2.07
CA ALA A 300 -6.41 17.54 -0.67
C ALA A 300 -7.43 16.84 0.26
N PRO A 301 -7.07 16.52 1.52
CA PRO A 301 -8.04 16.04 2.52
C PRO A 301 -9.19 17.02 2.68
N GLY A 302 -10.41 16.47 2.81
CA GLY A 302 -11.63 17.23 3.03
C GLY A 302 -11.61 18.10 4.29
N GLY A 303 -12.20 19.29 4.23
CA GLY A 303 -12.68 20.03 5.41
C GLY A 303 -11.70 21.03 6.06
N SER A 304 -10.58 21.37 5.40
CA SER A 304 -9.62 22.36 5.91
C SER A 304 -9.32 23.44 4.88
N THR A 305 -9.42 24.71 5.27
CA THR A 305 -9.09 25.88 4.45
C THR A 305 -7.57 26.15 4.33
N ALA A 306 -6.74 25.37 5.03
CA ALA A 306 -5.29 25.51 5.04
C ALA A 306 -4.61 24.13 4.93
N VAL A 307 -4.74 23.49 3.76
CA VAL A 307 -4.00 22.26 3.45
C VAL A 307 -2.68 22.63 2.77
N ALA A 308 -1.58 22.08 3.27
CA ALA A 308 -0.26 22.25 2.64
C ALA A 308 -0.26 21.65 1.22
N PRO A 309 0.36 22.32 0.22
CA PRO A 309 0.46 21.79 -1.13
C PRO A 309 1.15 20.42 -1.18
N ALA A 310 0.78 19.60 -2.17
CA ALA A 310 1.51 18.40 -2.54
C ALA A 310 2.78 18.79 -3.31
N THR A 311 3.93 18.76 -2.65
CA THR A 311 5.21 19.20 -3.24
C THR A 311 6.09 18.02 -3.61
N PHE A 312 6.33 17.81 -4.90
CA PHE A 312 7.18 16.75 -5.44
C PHE A 312 8.57 17.30 -5.73
N GLY A 313 9.54 17.01 -4.87
CA GLY A 313 10.92 17.47 -4.95
C GLY A 313 11.93 16.39 -5.35
N ASP A 314 13.19 16.81 -5.40
CA ASP A 314 14.36 15.99 -5.76
C ASP A 314 14.35 15.48 -7.21
N SER A 315 15.44 14.80 -7.59
CA SER A 315 15.61 14.30 -8.96
C SER A 315 14.73 13.07 -9.20
N GLY A 316 13.66 13.26 -9.98
CA GLY A 316 12.80 12.18 -10.44
C GLY A 316 11.70 12.70 -11.36
N THR A 317 10.70 11.85 -11.61
CA THR A 317 9.68 12.16 -12.62
C THR A 317 8.27 12.10 -12.02
N PHE A 318 7.55 13.22 -12.13
CA PHE A 318 6.09 13.22 -12.11
C PHE A 318 5.59 12.97 -13.53
N LEU A 319 4.95 11.84 -13.76
CA LEU A 319 4.23 11.53 -14.99
C LEU A 319 2.76 11.91 -14.84
N TRP A 320 2.29 12.85 -15.65
CA TRP A 320 0.87 13.16 -15.73
C TRP A 320 0.33 12.61 -17.05
N THR A 321 -0.15 11.37 -16.98
CA THR A 321 -0.62 10.60 -18.14
C THR A 321 -2.15 10.55 -18.24
N GLY A 322 -2.86 11.18 -17.31
CA GLY A 322 -4.31 11.41 -17.36
C GLY A 322 -4.83 11.81 -15.98
N GLY A 323 -6.13 11.74 -15.77
CA GLY A 323 -6.75 12.02 -14.48
C GLY A 323 -6.79 13.50 -14.10
N GLU A 324 -7.12 13.75 -12.83
CA GLU A 324 -7.48 15.07 -12.33
C GLU A 324 -6.59 15.50 -11.17
N ILE A 325 -6.19 16.77 -11.17
CA ILE A 325 -5.60 17.47 -10.03
C ILE A 325 -6.68 18.34 -9.41
N ASP A 326 -7.05 18.01 -8.18
CA ASP A 326 -8.02 18.70 -7.32
C ASP A 326 -7.35 19.16 -6.02
N ALA A 327 -6.16 19.76 -6.17
CA ALA A 327 -5.30 20.23 -5.10
C ALA A 327 -4.27 21.24 -5.63
N VAL A 328 -3.55 21.89 -4.71
CA VAL A 328 -2.31 22.59 -5.05
C VAL A 328 -1.16 21.59 -5.12
N VAL A 329 -0.53 21.50 -6.30
CA VAL A 329 0.61 20.64 -6.59
C VAL A 329 1.81 21.50 -6.97
N ASN A 330 2.95 21.25 -6.35
CA ASN A 330 4.21 21.89 -6.68
C ASN A 330 5.18 20.86 -7.26
N ILE A 331 5.75 21.16 -8.43
CA ILE A 331 6.87 20.42 -9.02
C ILE A 331 8.14 21.19 -8.66
N GLY A 332 9.01 20.57 -7.87
CA GLY A 332 10.29 21.14 -7.43
C GLY A 332 11.27 21.38 -8.59
N SER A 333 12.26 22.23 -8.36
CA SER A 333 13.20 22.69 -9.41
C SER A 333 14.07 21.58 -10.02
N ALA A 334 14.34 20.51 -9.28
CA ALA A 334 15.07 19.33 -9.76
C ALA A 334 14.15 18.26 -10.37
N THR A 335 12.84 18.43 -10.24
CA THR A 335 11.84 17.44 -10.65
C THR A 335 11.47 17.64 -12.12
N SER A 336 11.30 16.53 -12.85
CA SER A 336 10.74 16.54 -14.19
C SER A 336 9.24 16.27 -14.16
N LEU A 337 8.44 17.12 -14.79
CA LEU A 337 7.04 16.85 -15.11
C LEU A 337 6.94 16.40 -16.56
N SER A 338 6.37 15.23 -16.83
CA SER A 338 6.19 14.73 -18.19
C SER A 338 4.73 14.41 -18.48
N MET A 339 4.25 14.94 -19.61
CA MET A 339 2.89 14.83 -20.11
C MET A 339 2.95 14.21 -21.51
N SER A 340 3.02 12.89 -21.61
CA SER A 340 3.31 12.17 -22.86
C SER A 340 2.17 11.33 -23.44
N SER A 341 1.05 11.19 -22.71
CA SER A 341 -0.06 10.32 -23.13
C SER A 341 -1.13 11.03 -23.96
N THR A 342 -2.11 10.26 -24.44
CA THR A 342 -3.27 10.71 -25.23
C THR A 342 -4.53 10.99 -24.41
N ALA A 343 -4.56 10.63 -23.12
CA ALA A 343 -5.68 10.97 -22.25
C ALA A 343 -5.56 12.42 -21.75
N ASP A 344 -6.67 13.14 -21.71
CA ASP A 344 -6.71 14.53 -21.22
C ASP A 344 -6.26 14.61 -19.75
N LYS A 345 -5.62 15.75 -19.44
CA LYS A 345 -5.08 16.09 -18.12
C LYS A 345 -5.96 17.17 -17.52
N THR A 346 -6.61 16.92 -16.40
CA THR A 346 -7.60 17.86 -15.86
C THR A 346 -7.06 18.59 -14.62
N LEU A 347 -7.14 19.91 -14.63
CA LEU A 347 -7.08 20.74 -13.42
C LEU A 347 -8.51 21.07 -13.02
N ASN A 348 -8.97 20.60 -11.87
CA ASN A 348 -10.32 20.89 -11.42
C ASN A 348 -10.45 22.36 -10.98
N GLY A 349 -11.48 23.07 -11.40
CA GLY A 349 -11.76 24.42 -10.89
C GLY A 349 -12.64 24.40 -9.64
N TYR A 350 -13.49 23.38 -9.52
CA TYR A 350 -14.48 23.27 -8.45
C TYR A 350 -13.82 22.69 -7.21
N GLY A 351 -13.38 23.52 -6.25
CA GLY A 351 -13.08 23.00 -4.91
C GLY A 351 -14.28 22.15 -4.44
N GLN A 352 -14.05 20.86 -4.22
CA GLN A 352 -15.05 19.80 -4.32
C GLN A 352 -16.35 20.00 -3.48
N GLY A 353 -17.36 20.65 -4.05
CA GLY A 353 -18.69 20.84 -3.43
C GLY A 353 -19.57 19.58 -3.35
N ASN A 354 -19.16 18.44 -3.91
CA ASN A 354 -19.94 17.18 -3.88
C ASN A 354 -19.53 16.21 -2.76
N TYR A 355 -18.46 16.47 -2.01
CA TYR A 355 -18.00 15.60 -0.91
C TYR A 355 -17.57 16.35 0.36
N GLY A 356 -18.03 17.58 0.54
CA GLY A 356 -17.86 18.33 1.79
C GLY A 356 -16.50 19.04 1.97
N ASN A 357 -15.73 19.26 0.89
CA ASN A 357 -14.50 20.06 0.96
C ASN A 357 -14.68 21.44 0.33
N VAL A 358 -14.39 22.48 1.10
CA VAL A 358 -14.43 23.88 0.65
C VAL A 358 -13.02 24.33 0.25
N ASN A 359 -12.87 24.77 -1.01
CA ASN A 359 -11.91 25.79 -1.47
C ASN A 359 -10.44 25.42 -1.80
N GLN A 360 -10.14 24.36 -2.56
CA GLN A 360 -8.88 24.36 -3.34
C GLN A 360 -9.13 24.02 -4.81
N PRO A 361 -8.90 24.96 -5.74
CA PRO A 361 -8.83 24.61 -7.15
C PRO A 361 -7.57 23.77 -7.42
N GLY A 362 -7.62 22.98 -8.47
CA GLY A 362 -6.47 22.35 -9.12
C GLY A 362 -5.49 23.40 -9.60
N ILE A 363 -4.40 23.55 -8.84
CA ILE A 363 -3.29 24.44 -9.16
C ILE A 363 -2.05 23.57 -9.34
N LEU A 364 -1.40 23.69 -10.50
CA LEU A 364 -0.12 23.04 -10.77
C LEU A 364 0.96 24.11 -10.92
N ASN A 365 1.84 24.22 -9.92
CA ASN A 365 3.01 25.08 -9.93
C ASN A 365 4.23 24.30 -10.42
N ASN A 366 4.83 24.73 -11.52
CA ASN A 366 6.06 24.14 -12.05
C ASN A 366 7.26 25.06 -11.78
N ALA A 367 8.18 24.63 -10.91
CA ALA A 367 9.51 25.22 -10.79
C ALA A 367 10.59 24.36 -11.47
N GLY A 368 10.26 23.12 -11.87
CA GLY A 368 11.15 22.18 -12.54
C GLY A 368 11.06 22.22 -14.06
N THR A 369 11.32 21.08 -14.70
CA THR A 369 11.23 20.94 -16.16
C THR A 369 9.96 20.19 -16.55
N ALA A 370 9.00 20.90 -17.13
CA ALA A 370 7.79 20.35 -17.70
C ALA A 370 7.96 20.09 -19.20
N THR A 371 7.73 18.86 -19.64
CA THR A 371 7.77 18.47 -21.06
C THR A 371 6.41 17.90 -21.48
N TRP A 372 5.79 18.50 -22.49
CA TRP A 372 4.50 18.08 -23.01
C TRP A 372 4.64 17.56 -24.44
N THR A 373 4.61 16.25 -24.60
CA THR A 373 4.75 15.56 -25.89
C THR A 373 3.47 14.83 -26.31
N GLY A 374 2.57 14.58 -25.36
CA GLY A 374 1.33 13.84 -25.58
C GLY A 374 0.29 14.62 -26.36
N ALA A 375 -0.48 13.93 -27.20
CA ALA A 375 -1.48 14.53 -28.09
C ALA A 375 -2.79 14.95 -27.40
N SER A 376 -2.88 14.81 -26.07
CA SER A 376 -4.06 15.20 -25.30
C SER A 376 -4.02 16.66 -24.88
N ASN A 377 -5.20 17.21 -24.56
CA ASN A 377 -5.29 18.55 -24.00
C ASN A 377 -4.91 18.57 -22.50
N ILE A 378 -4.58 19.77 -22.03
CA ILE A 378 -4.66 20.13 -20.61
C ILE A 378 -5.97 20.89 -20.44
N VAL A 379 -6.84 20.41 -19.57
CA VAL A 379 -8.21 20.90 -19.40
C VAL A 379 -8.33 21.61 -18.06
N GLY A 380 -8.77 22.87 -18.09
CA GLY A 380 -9.13 23.62 -16.88
C GLY A 380 -10.63 23.59 -16.69
N GLN A 381 -11.12 23.06 -15.57
CA GLN A 381 -12.54 23.20 -15.25
C GLN A 381 -12.80 24.57 -14.60
N ASN A 382 -13.99 25.13 -14.79
CA ASN A 382 -14.39 26.42 -14.17
C ASN A 382 -15.14 26.15 -12.88
N GLY A 383 -14.66 26.60 -11.73
CA GLY A 383 -15.31 26.38 -10.44
C GLY A 383 -15.87 27.63 -9.80
N GLY A 384 -16.86 28.27 -10.41
CA GLY A 384 -17.50 29.45 -9.82
C GLY A 384 -16.48 30.56 -9.55
N ASN A 385 -16.22 30.92 -8.28
CA ASN A 385 -15.26 31.96 -7.89
C ASN A 385 -13.78 31.52 -7.90
N PHE A 386 -13.49 30.22 -8.07
CA PHE A 386 -12.13 29.68 -8.10
C PHE A 386 -11.84 29.06 -9.47
N GLY A 387 -10.64 29.31 -9.98
CA GLY A 387 -10.20 28.80 -11.26
C GLY A 387 -9.02 27.85 -11.12
N ALA A 388 -9.01 26.80 -11.95
CA ALA A 388 -7.82 26.00 -12.19
C ALA A 388 -6.63 26.87 -12.65
N LEU A 389 -5.41 26.47 -12.32
CA LEU A 389 -4.22 27.24 -12.69
C LEU A 389 -3.06 26.32 -13.07
N PHE A 390 -2.51 26.53 -14.27
CA PHE A 390 -1.18 26.04 -14.61
C PHE A 390 -0.19 27.20 -14.47
N ASN A 391 0.75 27.10 -13.55
CA ASN A 391 1.70 28.17 -13.24
C ASN A 391 3.14 27.69 -13.46
N ASN A 392 3.75 28.08 -14.58
CA ASN A 392 5.19 27.92 -14.80
C ASN A 392 5.94 29.07 -14.11
N GLN A 393 6.57 28.77 -12.98
CA GLN A 393 7.21 29.73 -12.09
C GLN A 393 8.56 30.20 -12.62
N ILE A 394 9.12 31.25 -12.02
CA ILE A 394 10.48 31.72 -12.30
C ILE A 394 11.47 30.55 -12.11
N GLY A 395 12.35 30.36 -13.09
CA GLY A 395 13.30 29.24 -13.11
C GLY A 395 12.72 27.92 -13.64
N GLY A 396 11.39 27.79 -13.71
CA GLY A 396 10.72 26.67 -14.35
C GLY A 396 10.86 26.70 -15.88
N VAL A 397 10.91 25.52 -16.48
CA VAL A 397 10.95 25.32 -17.94
C VAL A 397 9.69 24.60 -18.38
N PHE A 398 9.00 25.12 -19.39
CA PHE A 398 7.88 24.47 -20.05
C PHE A 398 8.16 24.26 -21.54
N ASN A 399 8.41 23.00 -21.91
CA ASN A 399 8.69 22.59 -23.29
C ASN A 399 7.45 21.93 -23.90
N ALA A 400 6.70 22.69 -24.70
CA ALA A 400 5.55 22.21 -25.42
C ALA A 400 5.98 21.63 -26.78
N GLN A 401 5.83 20.33 -26.96
CA GLN A 401 6.15 19.60 -28.19
C GLN A 401 4.90 18.92 -28.80
N SER A 402 3.74 19.21 -28.24
CA SER A 402 2.44 18.72 -28.67
C SER A 402 1.69 19.75 -29.52
N GLY A 403 0.88 19.27 -30.47
CA GLY A 403 -0.11 20.09 -31.18
C GLY A 403 -1.43 20.26 -30.43
N ALA A 404 -1.55 19.64 -29.24
CA ALA A 404 -2.71 19.78 -28.38
C ALA A 404 -2.77 21.15 -27.70
N GLY A 405 -3.95 21.50 -27.16
CA GLY A 405 -4.22 22.81 -26.59
C GLY A 405 -4.51 22.76 -25.09
N PHE A 406 -4.53 23.94 -24.49
CA PHE A 406 -5.24 24.14 -23.24
C PHE A 406 -6.72 24.34 -23.57
N ASN A 407 -7.61 23.48 -23.06
CA ASN A 407 -9.01 23.36 -23.51
C ASN A 407 -10.01 23.52 -22.34
N ALA A 408 -11.23 23.96 -22.69
CA ALA A 408 -12.41 24.26 -21.87
C ALA A 408 -12.24 25.33 -20.77
N ASN A 409 -13.20 26.24 -20.72
CA ASN A 409 -13.59 27.12 -19.60
C ASN A 409 -12.50 27.72 -18.68
N PHE A 410 -11.36 28.15 -19.24
CA PHE A 410 -10.48 29.15 -18.64
C PHE A 410 -11.12 30.55 -18.55
N SER A 411 -12.40 30.66 -18.19
CA SER A 411 -13.07 31.94 -17.95
C SER A 411 -12.70 32.53 -16.58
N ASN A 412 -12.46 31.68 -15.58
CA ASN A 412 -11.82 32.03 -14.29
C ASN A 412 -10.54 31.23 -14.01
N ALA A 413 -10.22 30.21 -14.83
CA ALA A 413 -8.95 29.49 -14.77
C ALA A 413 -7.88 30.20 -15.61
N GLY A 414 -6.59 29.98 -15.31
CA GLY A 414 -5.49 30.67 -16.00
C GLY A 414 -4.27 29.80 -16.34
N ILE A 415 -3.43 30.32 -17.24
CA ILE A 415 -2.05 29.89 -17.43
C ILE A 415 -1.16 31.08 -17.10
N VAL A 416 -0.25 30.90 -16.16
CA VAL A 416 0.76 31.90 -15.81
C VAL A 416 2.11 31.33 -16.21
N ASN A 417 2.87 32.07 -17.00
CA ASN A 417 4.23 31.69 -17.37
C ASN A 417 5.19 32.84 -17.08
N ILE A 418 5.94 32.71 -15.98
CA ILE A 418 7.01 33.62 -15.57
C ILE A 418 8.39 32.94 -15.73
N GLY A 419 8.39 31.63 -16.03
CA GLY A 419 9.57 30.87 -16.40
C GLY A 419 9.88 30.89 -17.90
N SER A 420 10.75 29.97 -18.32
CA SER A 420 11.09 29.77 -19.74
C SER A 420 10.05 28.87 -20.40
N ALA A 421 9.57 29.24 -21.58
CA ALA A 421 8.70 28.39 -22.40
C ALA A 421 9.26 28.25 -23.82
N SER A 422 9.23 27.03 -24.36
CA SER A 422 9.62 26.76 -25.74
C SER A 422 8.58 25.88 -26.44
N SER A 423 8.45 26.06 -27.76
CA SER A 423 7.66 25.18 -28.62
C SER A 423 8.54 24.63 -29.75
N LEU A 424 8.52 23.31 -29.94
CA LEU A 424 9.47 22.60 -30.84
C LEU A 424 8.81 21.89 -32.04
N THR A 425 7.50 22.06 -32.25
CA THR A 425 6.79 21.47 -33.39
C THR A 425 6.07 22.54 -34.23
N VAL A 426 6.61 22.75 -35.45
CA VAL A 426 6.09 23.52 -36.61
C VAL A 426 5.91 25.04 -36.36
N PRO A 427 6.37 25.94 -37.26
CA PRO A 427 6.00 27.34 -37.19
C PRO A 427 4.47 27.48 -37.34
N GLY A 428 3.77 27.63 -36.21
CA GLY A 428 2.31 27.58 -36.20
C GLY A 428 1.71 27.43 -34.79
N VAL A 429 1.70 28.52 -34.04
CA VAL A 429 0.78 28.84 -32.93
C VAL A 429 0.82 27.91 -31.70
N PHE A 430 1.50 28.38 -30.64
CA PHE A 430 1.12 28.06 -29.27
C PHE A 430 -0.33 28.51 -29.05
N LYS A 431 -1.29 27.58 -29.11
CA LYS A 431 -2.72 27.90 -29.03
C LYS A 431 -3.13 28.11 -27.58
N LEU A 432 -3.02 29.37 -27.13
CA LEU A 432 -3.73 29.84 -25.96
C LEU A 432 -5.21 29.97 -26.33
N GLY A 433 -6.02 28.95 -26.02
CA GLY A 433 -7.47 28.99 -26.14
C GLY A 433 -8.14 29.85 -25.06
N VAL A 434 -7.63 31.07 -24.80
CA VAL A 434 -8.24 31.98 -23.84
C VAL A 434 -9.37 32.72 -24.56
N THR A 435 -10.62 32.49 -24.14
CA THR A 435 -11.66 33.48 -24.37
C THR A 435 -11.35 34.65 -23.44
N LEU A 436 -10.78 35.74 -23.97
CA LEU A 436 -10.67 36.99 -23.22
C LEU A 436 -12.09 37.47 -22.90
N CYS A 437 -12.54 37.32 -21.65
CA CYS A 437 -13.80 37.91 -21.22
C CYS A 437 -13.64 39.44 -21.22
N ARG A 438 -14.28 40.10 -22.19
CA ARG A 438 -14.48 41.54 -22.24
C ARG A 438 -15.33 41.99 -21.03
N PRO A 439 -14.93 43.02 -20.27
CA PRO A 439 -15.86 43.78 -19.43
C PRO A 439 -16.88 44.49 -20.35
N PRO A 440 -18.19 44.46 -20.07
CA PRO A 440 -19.17 45.15 -20.93
C PRO A 440 -18.87 46.66 -20.97
N GLY A 441 -18.46 47.21 -22.12
CA GLY A 441 -18.46 48.67 -22.33
C GLY A 441 -17.33 49.28 -23.18
N GLU A 442 -16.20 48.63 -23.37
CA GLU A 442 -15.05 49.28 -24.03
C GLU A 442 -15.04 49.08 -25.58
N PRO A 443 -14.74 50.13 -26.37
CA PRO A 443 -14.62 50.05 -27.83
C PRO A 443 -13.26 49.48 -28.28
N LEU A 444 -13.26 48.89 -29.48
CA LEU A 444 -12.16 48.13 -30.06
C LEU A 444 -10.97 49.01 -30.46
N THR A 445 -9.77 48.62 -30.03
CA THR A 445 -8.53 48.76 -30.81
C THR A 445 -7.90 47.40 -30.98
#